data_AF-A0A371KDC4-F1
#
_entry.id   AF-A0A371KDC4-F1
#
_cell.length_a   1.000
_cell.length_b   1.000
_cell.length_c   1.000
_cell.angle_alpha   90.00
_cell.angle_beta   90.00
_cell.angle_gamma   90.00
#
_symmetry.space_group_name_H-M   'P 1'
#
loop_
_entity.id
_entity.type
_entity.pdbx_description
1 polymer ?
#
loop_
_entity_poly.entity_id
_entity_poly.type
_entity_poly.pdbx_seq_one_letter_code
_entity_poly.pdbx_strand_id
1 'polypeptide(L)'
;LNAVQDGLGTIGQDSLLSPAYEYYSDIGAPERDLEKAKELLAEAGYPDGINLTEEFDLTLQTASNIPHMRGTAVLMQEQLKEAGIEFELETMGYGNWSATVWKKSPFYVGAYGMRISGANFMKLMLHSEGNWNGESDWSNEEFDEVIDKAIAETDVDQKQQYMQT
;
A
#
# COMPACT_ATOMS: atom_id res chain seq x y z
N LEU A 1 -11.75 3.98 9.40
CA LEU A 1 -11.89 2.81 10.29
C LEU A 1 -13.33 2.31 10.36
N ASN A 2 -14.26 3.07 10.95
CA ASN A 2 -15.65 2.62 11.09
C ASN A 2 -16.36 2.33 9.75
N ALA A 3 -16.08 3.12 8.71
CA ALA A 3 -16.76 3.01 7.43
C ALA A 3 -16.37 1.78 6.58
N VAL A 4 -15.22 1.15 6.86
CA VAL A 4 -14.66 0.07 6.01
C VAL A 4 -14.32 -1.20 6.80
N GLN A 5 -13.91 -1.04 8.06
CA GLN A 5 -13.45 -2.13 8.93
C GLN A 5 -14.34 -2.33 10.17
N ASP A 6 -15.51 -1.67 10.23
CA ASP A 6 -16.45 -1.76 11.36
C ASP A 6 -15.82 -1.44 12.74
N GLY A 7 -14.76 -0.61 12.76
CA GLY A 7 -14.01 -0.28 13.97
C GLY A 7 -13.03 -1.36 14.45
N LEU A 8 -12.88 -2.46 13.69
CA LEU A 8 -12.01 -3.61 14.00
C LEU A 8 -10.58 -3.47 13.43
N GLY A 9 -10.23 -2.30 12.91
CA GLY A 9 -8.92 -2.01 12.33
C GLY A 9 -8.15 -0.94 13.09
N THR A 10 -6.86 -0.82 12.79
CA THR A 10 -5.99 0.28 13.22
C THR A 10 -5.64 1.18 12.03
N ILE A 11 -5.27 2.43 12.29
CA ILE A 11 -4.78 3.34 11.23
C ILE A 11 -3.42 2.82 10.76
N GLY A 12 -3.22 2.75 9.44
CA GLY A 12 -1.94 2.40 8.84
C GLY A 12 -0.96 3.57 8.91
N GLN A 13 0.33 3.26 8.92
CA GLN A 13 1.42 4.25 9.05
C GLN A 13 2.41 4.16 7.88
N ASP A 14 1.93 3.83 6.69
CA ASP A 14 2.76 3.60 5.50
C ASP A 14 3.84 2.51 5.69
N SER A 15 3.55 1.53 6.55
CA SER A 15 4.34 0.32 6.75
C SER A 15 3.52 -0.92 6.45
N LEU A 16 4.16 -1.93 5.84
CA LEU A 16 3.56 -3.25 5.64
C LEU A 16 3.40 -4.05 6.94
N LEU A 17 4.08 -3.65 8.01
CA LEU A 17 3.97 -4.33 9.30
C LEU A 17 2.90 -3.68 10.16
N SER A 18 1.94 -4.49 10.57
CA SER A 18 1.01 -4.15 11.65
C SER A 18 1.68 -4.33 13.03
N PRO A 19 1.11 -3.74 14.11
CA PRO A 19 1.55 -3.98 15.49
C PRO A 19 1.55 -5.44 15.97
N ALA A 20 0.94 -6.36 15.20
CA ALA A 20 0.96 -7.79 15.51
C ALA A 20 2.29 -8.49 15.14
N TYR A 21 3.14 -7.87 14.32
CA TYR A 21 4.45 -8.44 13.98
C TYR A 21 5.49 -8.14 15.04
N GLU A 22 6.40 -9.10 15.24
CA GLU A 22 7.66 -8.86 15.94
C GLU A 22 8.48 -7.82 15.18
N TYR A 23 9.15 -6.92 15.92
CA TYR A 23 9.94 -5.80 15.41
C TYR A 23 9.14 -4.71 14.66
N TYR A 24 7.82 -4.67 14.83
CA TYR A 24 7.03 -3.49 14.45
C TYR A 24 7.59 -2.23 15.12
N SER A 25 7.67 -1.15 14.34
CA SER A 25 8.14 0.15 14.80
C SER A 25 7.07 1.18 14.50
N ASP A 26 6.62 1.90 15.52
CA ASP A 26 5.65 2.98 15.36
C ASP A 26 6.36 4.21 14.78
N ILE A 27 6.06 4.52 13.51
CA ILE A 27 6.60 5.69 12.80
C ILE A 27 5.59 6.83 12.74
N GLY A 28 4.43 6.67 13.37
CA GLY A 28 3.32 7.61 13.32
C GLY A 28 2.49 7.46 12.04
N ALA A 29 1.17 7.51 12.19
CA ALA A 29 0.27 7.54 11.04
C ALA A 29 0.33 8.90 10.33
N PRO A 30 0.31 8.94 8.98
CA PRO A 30 0.23 10.20 8.26
C PRO A 30 -1.07 10.93 8.62
N GLU A 31 -0.95 12.24 8.86
CA GLU A 31 -2.11 13.11 9.07
C GLU A 31 -2.70 13.55 7.73
N ARG A 32 -4.01 13.71 7.68
CA ARG A 32 -4.71 14.17 6.49
C ARG A 32 -4.52 15.68 6.31
N ASP A 33 -3.70 16.08 5.34
CA ASP A 33 -3.48 17.47 4.97
C ASP A 33 -3.86 17.73 3.51
N LEU A 34 -5.04 18.31 3.30
CA LEU A 34 -5.55 18.62 1.96
C LEU A 34 -4.81 19.77 1.29
N GLU A 35 -4.33 20.75 2.07
CA GLU A 35 -3.64 21.90 1.50
C GLU A 35 -2.25 21.49 1.03
N LYS A 36 -1.55 20.64 1.81
CA LYS A 36 -0.28 20.07 1.38
C LYS A 36 -0.44 19.18 0.15
N ALA A 37 -1.50 18.37 0.08
CA ALA A 37 -1.78 17.56 -1.10
C ALA A 37 -1.94 18.40 -2.38
N LYS A 38 -2.72 19.49 -2.30
CA LYS A 38 -2.90 20.42 -3.44
C LYS A 38 -1.62 21.16 -3.82
N GLU A 39 -0.82 21.56 -2.83
CA GLU A 39 0.50 22.17 -3.07
C GLU A 39 1.41 21.22 -3.86
N LEU A 40 1.49 19.95 -3.45
CA LEU A 40 2.28 18.93 -4.13
C LEU A 40 1.77 18.67 -5.57
N LEU A 41 0.46 18.68 -5.80
CA LEU A 41 -0.10 18.59 -7.15
C LEU A 41 0.30 19.79 -8.02
N ALA A 42 0.24 21.00 -7.47
CA ALA A 42 0.67 22.20 -8.17
C ALA A 42 2.17 22.17 -8.52
N GLU A 43 3.03 21.72 -7.60
CA GLU A 43 4.46 21.51 -7.84
C GLU A 43 4.70 20.46 -8.94
N ALA A 44 3.86 19.41 -8.99
CA ALA A 44 3.90 18.39 -10.02
C ALA A 44 3.33 18.83 -11.39
N GLY A 45 2.83 20.06 -11.51
CA GLY A 45 2.30 20.62 -12.75
C GLY A 45 0.77 20.55 -12.91
N TYR A 46 0.05 20.17 -11.85
CA TYR A 46 -1.40 19.97 -11.82
C TYR A 46 -2.08 20.91 -10.80
N PRO A 47 -1.98 22.25 -10.93
CA PRO A 47 -2.50 23.19 -9.94
C PRO A 47 -4.03 23.18 -9.80
N ASP A 48 -4.73 22.71 -10.84
CA ASP A 48 -6.19 22.62 -10.87
C ASP A 48 -6.69 21.17 -10.61
N GLY A 49 -5.81 20.28 -10.16
CA GLY A 49 -6.09 18.85 -9.99
C GLY A 49 -5.74 18.01 -11.22
N ILE A 50 -6.02 16.71 -11.11
CA ILE A 50 -5.65 15.69 -12.09
C ILE A 50 -6.72 14.60 -12.18
N ASN A 51 -7.01 14.14 -13.39
CA ASN A 51 -7.79 12.92 -13.60
C ASN A 51 -6.85 11.80 -14.07
N LEU A 52 -6.57 10.83 -13.20
CA LEU A 52 -5.59 9.77 -13.45
C LEU A 52 -6.02 8.84 -14.61
N THR A 53 -7.32 8.69 -14.86
CA THR A 53 -7.83 7.89 -15.98
C THR A 53 -7.59 8.61 -17.31
N GLU A 54 -7.84 9.92 -17.37
CA GLU A 54 -7.63 10.69 -18.60
C GLU A 54 -6.14 10.96 -18.86
N GLU A 55 -5.35 11.25 -17.83
CA GLU A 55 -3.95 11.63 -17.95
C GLU A 55 -3.02 10.42 -18.15
N PHE A 56 -3.30 9.31 -17.45
CA PHE A 56 -2.39 8.17 -17.38
C PHE A 56 -3.03 6.83 -17.77
N ASP A 57 -4.28 6.82 -18.22
CA ASP A 57 -5.03 5.59 -18.50
C ASP A 57 -5.10 4.65 -17.28
N LEU A 58 -5.21 5.25 -16.08
CA LEU A 58 -5.30 4.53 -14.81
C LEU A 58 -6.74 4.45 -14.32
N THR A 59 -7.26 3.23 -14.24
CA THR A 59 -8.54 2.91 -13.59
C THR A 59 -8.26 2.15 -12.30
N LEU A 60 -8.81 2.58 -11.17
CA LEU A 60 -8.66 1.86 -9.90
C LEU A 60 -9.47 0.58 -9.96
N GLN A 61 -8.81 -0.58 -9.86
CA GLN A 61 -9.48 -1.88 -9.90
C GLN A 61 -9.59 -2.52 -8.51
N THR A 62 -10.74 -3.13 -8.19
CA THR A 62 -10.93 -3.82 -6.90
C THR A 62 -11.90 -5.00 -6.99
N ALA A 63 -11.84 -5.88 -5.98
CA ALA A 63 -12.77 -7.00 -5.85
C ALA A 63 -14.13 -6.53 -5.30
N SER A 64 -15.20 -6.79 -6.05
CA SER A 64 -16.56 -6.33 -5.73
C SER A 64 -17.20 -7.08 -4.55
N ASN A 65 -16.78 -8.32 -4.29
CA ASN A 65 -17.35 -9.22 -3.28
C ASN A 65 -16.47 -9.40 -2.04
N ILE A 66 -15.39 -8.62 -1.89
CA ILE A 66 -14.61 -8.52 -0.66
C ILE A 66 -14.89 -7.15 -0.02
N PRO A 67 -15.71 -7.09 1.06
CA PRO A 67 -16.26 -5.82 1.56
C PRO A 67 -15.22 -4.74 1.87
N HIS A 68 -14.11 -5.09 2.54
CA HIS A 68 -13.08 -4.13 2.90
C HIS A 68 -12.32 -3.60 1.68
N MET A 69 -12.01 -4.45 0.69
CA MET A 69 -11.34 -4.00 -0.54
C MET A 69 -12.22 -3.02 -1.34
N ARG A 70 -13.52 -3.33 -1.47
CA ARG A 70 -14.48 -2.45 -2.13
C ARG A 70 -14.68 -1.15 -1.36
N GLY A 71 -14.83 -1.24 -0.03
CA GLY A 71 -15.01 -0.08 0.84
C GLY A 71 -13.82 0.88 0.80
N THR A 72 -12.59 0.35 0.81
CA THR A 72 -11.38 1.16 0.65
C THR A 72 -11.36 1.89 -0.68
N ALA A 73 -11.69 1.24 -1.80
CA ALA A 73 -11.66 1.87 -3.12
C ALA A 73 -12.67 3.04 -3.24
N VAL A 74 -13.89 2.87 -2.73
CA VAL A 74 -14.91 3.93 -2.72
C VAL A 74 -14.46 5.10 -1.84
N LEU A 75 -13.96 4.81 -0.63
CA LEU A 75 -13.50 5.84 0.29
C LEU A 75 -12.29 6.60 -0.26
N MET A 76 -11.39 5.91 -0.95
CA MET A 76 -10.24 6.51 -1.63
C MET A 76 -10.71 7.46 -2.73
N GLN A 77 -11.69 7.07 -3.55
CA GLN A 77 -12.26 7.93 -4.59
C GLN A 77 -12.91 9.19 -4.01
N GLU A 78 -13.67 9.05 -2.91
CA GLU A 78 -14.28 10.20 -2.21
C GLU A 78 -13.21 11.15 -1.64
N GLN A 79 -12.22 10.63 -0.93
CA GLN A 79 -11.22 11.46 -0.25
C GLN A 79 -10.23 12.12 -1.20
N LEU A 80 -9.81 11.42 -2.27
CA LEU A 80 -8.86 11.97 -3.23
C LEU A 80 -9.50 13.05 -4.12
N LYS A 81 -10.81 12.95 -4.39
CA LYS A 81 -11.56 14.00 -5.08
C LYS A 81 -11.53 15.33 -4.31
N GLU A 82 -11.53 15.31 -2.97
CA GLU A 82 -11.40 16.54 -2.17
C GLU A 82 -10.04 17.25 -2.36
N ALA A 83 -9.00 16.50 -2.77
CA ALA A 83 -7.69 17.04 -3.14
C ALA A 83 -7.57 17.38 -4.63
N GLY A 84 -8.63 17.19 -5.42
CA GLY A 84 -8.61 17.40 -6.88
C GLY A 84 -8.03 16.23 -7.67
N ILE A 85 -7.95 15.02 -7.09
CA ILE A 85 -7.50 13.81 -7.78
C ILE A 85 -8.73 12.96 -8.11
N GLU A 86 -9.00 12.77 -9.40
CA GLU A 86 -10.11 11.97 -9.91
C GLU A 86 -9.61 10.73 -10.66
N PHE A 87 -10.42 9.67 -10.68
CA PHE A 87 -10.16 8.43 -11.43
C PHE A 87 -11.44 7.59 -11.52
N GLU A 88 -11.50 6.74 -12.54
CA GLU A 88 -12.54 5.71 -12.67
C GLU A 88 -12.27 4.54 -11.71
N LEU A 89 -13.37 3.92 -11.24
CA LEU A 89 -13.35 2.75 -10.38
C LEU A 89 -14.02 1.57 -11.11
N GLU A 90 -13.26 0.51 -11.36
CA GLU A 90 -13.76 -0.74 -11.93
C GLU A 90 -13.81 -1.83 -10.84
N THR A 91 -14.91 -2.59 -10.80
CA THR A 91 -15.06 -3.69 -9.86
C THR A 91 -15.39 -5.00 -10.57
N MET A 92 -14.85 -6.10 -10.05
CA MET A 92 -15.07 -7.44 -10.59
C MET A 92 -15.06 -8.48 -9.47
N GLY A 93 -15.56 -9.70 -9.70
CA GLY A 93 -15.49 -10.76 -8.70
C GLY A 93 -14.04 -11.11 -8.33
N TYR A 94 -13.77 -11.44 -7.07
CA TYR A 94 -12.42 -11.69 -6.54
C TYR A 94 -11.63 -12.73 -7.34
N GLY A 95 -12.28 -13.80 -7.82
CA GLY A 95 -11.62 -14.80 -8.67
C GLY A 95 -11.08 -14.22 -9.98
N ASN A 96 -11.84 -13.30 -10.61
CA ASN A 96 -11.37 -12.59 -11.80
C ASN A 96 -10.28 -11.59 -11.43
N TRP A 97 -10.52 -10.77 -10.40
CA TRP A 97 -9.54 -9.79 -9.90
C TRP A 97 -8.18 -10.44 -9.61
N SER A 98 -8.16 -11.56 -8.89
CA SER A 98 -6.92 -12.27 -8.55
C SER A 98 -6.21 -12.84 -9.79
N ALA A 99 -6.96 -13.17 -10.86
CA ALA A 99 -6.41 -13.75 -12.07
C ALA A 99 -5.92 -12.69 -13.07
N THR A 100 -6.54 -11.51 -13.10
CA THR A 100 -6.31 -10.49 -14.15
C THR A 100 -5.72 -9.18 -13.64
N VAL A 101 -5.89 -8.84 -12.35
CA VAL A 101 -5.50 -7.54 -11.78
C VAL A 101 -4.27 -7.65 -10.90
N TRP A 102 -4.24 -8.59 -9.95
CA TRP A 102 -3.14 -8.72 -9.00
C TRP A 102 -1.79 -8.92 -9.70
N LYS A 103 -0.81 -8.04 -9.42
CA LYS A 103 0.51 -7.98 -10.07
C LYS A 103 0.50 -7.76 -11.59
N LYS A 104 -0.60 -7.24 -12.14
CA LYS A 104 -0.78 -7.08 -13.59
C LYS A 104 -1.32 -5.72 -13.97
N SER A 105 -2.20 -5.17 -13.13
CA SER A 105 -2.71 -3.82 -13.28
C SER A 105 -1.83 -2.84 -12.52
N PRO A 106 -1.61 -1.62 -13.03
CA PRO A 106 -0.81 -0.61 -12.35
C PRO A 106 -1.53 0.08 -11.19
N PHE A 107 -2.86 -0.06 -11.06
CA PHE A 107 -3.63 0.70 -10.07
C PHE A 107 -4.82 -0.10 -9.51
N TYR A 108 -4.68 -0.62 -8.29
CA TYR A 108 -5.72 -1.44 -7.67
C TYR A 108 -5.68 -1.43 -6.15
N VAL A 109 -6.77 -1.91 -5.54
CA VAL A 109 -6.83 -2.21 -4.09
C VAL A 109 -6.69 -3.71 -3.89
N GLY A 110 -5.67 -4.11 -3.13
CA GLY A 110 -5.39 -5.48 -2.69
C GLY A 110 -5.62 -5.68 -1.18
N ALA A 111 -5.51 -6.92 -0.73
CA ALA A 111 -5.47 -7.24 0.71
C ALA A 111 -4.62 -8.49 0.94
N TYR A 112 -3.88 -8.52 2.05
CA TYR A 112 -3.05 -9.67 2.44
C TYR A 112 -3.38 -10.14 3.84
N GLY A 113 -3.33 -11.46 4.02
CA GLY A 113 -3.26 -12.05 5.35
C GLY A 113 -1.86 -11.93 5.94
N MET A 114 -1.76 -12.00 7.26
CA MET A 114 -0.50 -12.01 8.00
C MET A 114 0.44 -13.14 7.53
N ARG A 115 1.75 -12.92 7.66
CA ARG A 115 2.80 -13.93 7.48
C ARG A 115 3.43 -14.25 8.83
N ILE A 116 4.17 -15.35 8.90
CA ILE A 116 4.80 -15.79 10.16
C ILE A 116 5.85 -14.78 10.64
N SER A 117 6.57 -14.14 9.70
CA SER A 117 7.64 -13.19 10.01
C SER A 117 7.44 -11.89 9.23
N GLY A 118 7.62 -10.76 9.90
CA GLY A 118 7.57 -9.44 9.28
C GLY A 118 8.68 -9.25 8.26
N ALA A 119 9.90 -9.70 8.57
CA ALA A 119 11.04 -9.65 7.65
C ALA A 119 10.75 -10.43 6.35
N ASN A 120 10.21 -11.64 6.47
CA ASN A 120 9.82 -12.44 5.31
C ASN A 120 8.67 -11.81 4.53
N PHE A 121 7.76 -11.09 5.20
CA PHE A 121 6.68 -10.38 4.52
C PHE A 121 7.20 -9.19 3.72
N MET A 122 8.08 -8.39 4.31
CA MET A 122 8.77 -7.30 3.62
C MET A 122 9.59 -7.82 2.42
N LYS A 123 10.38 -8.88 2.60
CA LYS A 123 11.14 -9.48 1.48
C LYS A 123 10.22 -9.95 0.36
N LEU A 124 9.08 -10.54 0.70
CA LEU A 124 8.12 -11.00 -0.31
C LEU A 124 7.57 -9.85 -1.15
N MET A 125 7.26 -8.71 -0.53
CA MET A 125 6.57 -7.57 -1.13
C MET A 125 7.49 -6.52 -1.76
N LEU A 126 8.65 -6.23 -1.16
CA LEU A 126 9.46 -5.05 -1.48
C LEU A 126 10.91 -5.38 -1.84
N HIS A 127 11.42 -6.58 -1.55
CA HIS A 127 12.74 -6.92 -2.07
C HIS A 127 12.70 -6.96 -3.60
N SER A 128 13.74 -6.49 -4.29
CA SER A 128 13.74 -6.41 -5.76
C SER A 128 13.45 -7.77 -6.43
N GLU A 129 14.02 -8.85 -5.89
CA GLU A 129 13.75 -10.25 -6.28
C GLU A 129 12.55 -10.91 -5.57
N GLY A 130 11.74 -10.15 -4.83
CA GLY A 130 10.59 -10.63 -4.08
C GLY A 130 9.49 -11.17 -4.98
N ASN A 131 8.95 -12.36 -4.67
CA ASN A 131 7.93 -12.98 -5.52
C ASN A 131 6.62 -12.17 -5.63
N TRP A 132 6.34 -11.26 -4.69
CA TRP A 132 5.19 -10.35 -4.76
C TRP A 132 5.58 -8.92 -5.15
N ASN A 133 6.86 -8.61 -5.41
CA ASN A 133 7.29 -7.28 -5.79
C ASN A 133 6.77 -6.81 -7.16
N GLY A 134 6.22 -7.70 -7.98
CA GLY A 134 5.50 -7.32 -9.21
C GLY A 134 4.19 -6.53 -8.99
N GLU A 135 3.92 -6.06 -7.78
CA GLU A 135 2.84 -5.13 -7.47
C GLU A 135 3.27 -3.66 -7.54
N SER A 136 4.50 -3.36 -7.11
CA SER A 136 5.08 -2.02 -7.15
C SER A 136 6.27 -1.91 -8.10
N ASP A 137 6.86 -3.05 -8.48
CA ASP A 137 8.15 -3.17 -9.15
C ASP A 137 9.24 -2.32 -8.45
N TRP A 138 9.13 -2.16 -7.13
CA TRP A 138 10.02 -1.31 -6.36
C TRP A 138 11.41 -1.95 -6.24
N SER A 139 12.45 -1.14 -6.31
CA SER A 139 13.83 -1.63 -6.26
C SER A 139 14.70 -0.63 -5.51
N ASN A 140 15.35 -1.11 -4.45
CA ASN A 140 16.26 -0.33 -3.63
C ASN A 140 17.32 -1.27 -3.05
N GLU A 141 18.56 -1.11 -3.51
CA GLU A 141 19.69 -1.98 -3.13
C GLU A 141 20.00 -1.93 -1.63
N GLU A 142 19.87 -0.76 -1.00
CA GLU A 142 20.09 -0.59 0.44
C GLU A 142 19.04 -1.36 1.25
N PHE A 143 17.78 -1.29 0.84
CA PHE A 143 16.71 -2.06 1.46
C PHE A 143 16.90 -3.58 1.30
N ASP A 144 17.24 -4.02 0.09
CA ASP A 144 17.50 -5.44 -0.20
C ASP A 144 18.61 -5.99 0.70
N GLU A 145 19.70 -5.25 0.87
CA GLU A 145 20.78 -5.62 1.77
C GLU A 145 20.33 -5.70 3.24
N VAL A 146 19.57 -4.72 3.72
CA VAL A 146 19.11 -4.65 5.11
C VAL A 146 18.16 -5.81 5.41
N ILE A 147 17.22 -6.11 4.51
CA ILE A 147 16.25 -7.18 4.74
C ILE A 147 16.90 -8.58 4.67
N ASP A 148 17.91 -8.76 3.83
CA ASP A 148 18.68 -10.00 3.78
C ASP A 148 19.50 -10.23 5.06
N LYS A 149 20.14 -9.17 5.59
CA LYS A 149 20.81 -9.20 6.90
C LYS A 149 19.80 -9.53 8.00
N ALA A 150 18.64 -8.88 8.02
CA ALA A 150 17.59 -9.12 9.01
C ALA A 150 17.09 -10.58 8.99
N ILE A 151 16.96 -11.20 7.82
CA ILE A 151 16.51 -12.60 7.72
C ILE A 151 17.59 -13.58 8.19
N ALA A 152 18.86 -13.32 7.88
CA ALA A 152 19.98 -14.17 8.28
C ALA A 152 20.37 -14.01 9.76
N GLU A 153 20.00 -12.90 10.41
CA GLU A 153 20.38 -12.60 11.79
C GLU A 153 19.61 -13.45 12.82
N THR A 154 20.37 -13.96 13.80
CA THR A 154 19.91 -14.79 14.92
C THR A 154 19.94 -14.06 16.26
N ASP A 155 20.72 -12.99 16.38
CA ASP A 155 20.70 -12.10 17.53
C ASP A 155 19.47 -11.17 17.47
N VAL A 156 18.68 -11.16 18.54
CA VAL A 156 17.38 -10.48 18.57
C VAL A 156 17.53 -8.96 18.48
N ASP A 157 18.51 -8.39 19.20
CA ASP A 157 18.72 -6.95 19.25
C ASP A 157 19.25 -6.44 17.90
N GLN A 158 20.19 -7.17 17.30
CA GLN A 158 20.73 -6.83 15.98
C GLN A 158 19.68 -6.96 14.87
N LYS A 159 18.82 -7.98 14.94
CA LYS A 159 17.70 -8.17 14.02
C LYS A 159 16.68 -7.04 14.14
N GLN A 160 16.37 -6.62 15.36
CA GLN A 160 15.48 -5.49 15.61
C GLN A 160 16.02 -4.20 14.99
N GLN A 161 17.32 -3.94 15.11
CA GLN A 161 17.96 -2.77 14.51
C GLN A 161 17.81 -2.76 12.98
N TYR A 162 18.03 -3.91 12.32
CA TYR A 162 17.83 -4.00 10.87
C TYR A 162 16.37 -3.77 10.46
N MET A 163 15.41 -4.28 11.23
CA MET A 163 13.97 -4.08 10.96
C MET A 163 13.47 -2.64 11.24
N GLN A 164 14.30 -1.79 11.82
CA GLN A 164 14.02 -0.40 12.19
C GLN A 164 14.66 0.65 11.29
N THR A 165 15.52 0.23 10.36
CA THR A 165 16.19 1.10 9.41
C THR A 165 15.28 1.39 8.24
#